data_AF-V4LIA8-F1
#
_entry.id   AF-V4LIA8-F1
#
_cell.length_a   1.000
_cell.length_b   1.000
_cell.length_c   1.000
_cell.angle_alpha   90.00
_cell.angle_beta   90.00
_cell.angle_gamma   90.00
#
_symmetry.space_group_name_H-M   'P 1'
#
loop_
_entity.id
_entity.type
_entity.pdbx_description
1 polymer ?
#
loop_
_entity_poly.entity_id
_entity_poly.type
_entity_poly.pdbx_seq_one_letter_code
_entity_poly.pdbx_strand_id
1 'polypeptide(L)'
;MIKGEKPGDDKVLGIRADMDALPIQEENQVSYRSRHKGVMHACGHDGHTAIALGTAYYLNQHRQDFSGGVKIIFQPAEEGPGGAKPMIEAGVLENPAVDAIIGLHLWNDLPIGSAAIKPGAFMAAISVFNCTILGQGGHAALPHQTIDSVVISAQVVNALQTIVSRNINPLDSAVISIGELHAGTKMNVIADTARIAGSIRYFNDDVIKLIEQRIEQVIDGICRAHGAKYTFECSKIYPPLVNDPEITALVTSKASQLIENPESILSEYQTLGSEDMSF
;
A
#
# COMPACT_ATOMS: atom_id res chain seq x y z
N MET A 1 7.54 15.88 20.57
CA MET A 1 8.39 15.05 21.44
C MET A 1 7.97 15.28 22.88
N ILE A 2 7.74 14.21 23.63
CA ILE A 2 7.38 14.24 25.05
C ILE A 2 8.53 13.56 25.79
N LYS A 3 9.19 14.26 26.71
CA LYS A 3 10.30 13.71 27.49
C LYS A 3 9.81 13.24 28.85
N GLY A 4 10.18 12.03 29.23
CA GLY A 4 9.98 11.52 30.58
C GLY A 4 10.81 12.29 31.61
N GLU A 5 10.40 12.21 32.87
CA GLU A 5 11.07 12.83 34.02
C GLU A 5 11.63 11.77 34.98
N LYS A 6 11.27 10.50 34.79
CA LYS A 6 11.83 9.41 35.59
C LYS A 6 13.29 9.17 35.21
N PRO A 7 14.21 9.06 36.18
CA PRO A 7 15.58 8.62 35.89
C PRO A 7 15.57 7.23 35.23
N GLY A 8 16.36 7.05 34.17
CA GLY A 8 16.42 5.80 33.43
C GLY A 8 17.23 5.95 32.14
N ASP A 9 16.95 5.08 31.17
CA ASP A 9 17.53 5.19 29.84
C ASP A 9 16.98 6.40 29.06
N ASP A 10 17.75 6.85 28.07
CA ASP A 10 17.41 7.98 27.20
C ASP A 10 16.76 7.52 25.87
N LYS A 11 16.20 6.30 25.85
CA LYS A 11 15.61 5.70 24.64
C LYS A 11 14.42 6.51 24.13
N VAL A 12 14.23 6.49 22.82
CA VAL A 12 13.19 7.23 22.12
C VAL A 12 12.29 6.28 21.34
N LEU A 13 11.01 6.25 21.71
CA LEU A 13 9.97 5.55 20.96
C LEU A 13 9.27 6.52 20.00
N GLY A 14 9.20 6.18 18.72
CA GLY A 14 8.33 6.82 17.74
C GLY A 14 6.92 6.21 17.78
N ILE A 15 5.89 7.05 17.75
CA ILE A 15 4.49 6.64 17.52
C ILE A 15 4.00 7.38 16.29
N ARG A 16 3.74 6.64 15.21
CA ARG A 16 3.27 7.19 13.92
C ARG A 16 1.76 7.11 13.82
N ALA A 17 1.15 8.19 13.34
CA ALA A 17 -0.23 8.25 12.87
C ALA A 17 -0.27 9.03 11.57
N ASP A 18 -0.77 8.40 10.51
CA ASP A 18 -1.16 9.06 9.27
C ASP A 18 -2.40 9.96 9.47
N MET A 19 -2.56 10.94 8.58
CA MET A 19 -3.57 12.00 8.75
C MET A 19 -4.30 12.43 7.47
N ASP A 20 -3.94 11.89 6.30
CA ASP A 20 -4.59 12.22 5.04
C ASP A 20 -5.94 11.52 4.85
N ALA A 21 -6.73 12.03 3.91
CA ALA A 21 -8.06 11.52 3.55
C ALA A 21 -8.07 11.12 2.08
N LEU A 22 -9.13 10.42 1.65
CA LEU A 22 -9.28 9.93 0.28
C LEU A 22 -10.24 10.81 -0.54
N PRO A 23 -10.06 10.87 -1.88
CA PRO A 23 -10.97 11.57 -2.80
C PRO A 23 -12.26 10.77 -3.06
N ILE A 24 -12.96 10.42 -1.97
CA ILE A 24 -14.19 9.62 -1.97
C ILE A 24 -15.32 10.48 -1.40
N GLN A 25 -16.49 10.46 -2.04
CA GLN A 25 -17.68 11.09 -1.50
C GLN A 25 -18.20 10.27 -0.31
N GLU A 26 -18.24 10.87 0.87
CA GLU A 26 -18.88 10.25 2.03
C GLU A 26 -20.40 10.19 1.86
N GLU A 27 -20.95 8.97 1.90
CA GLU A 27 -22.39 8.69 1.75
C GLU A 27 -23.07 8.43 3.11
N ASN A 28 -22.29 8.35 4.19
CA ASN A 28 -22.77 8.14 5.55
C ASN A 28 -23.70 9.29 5.98
N GLN A 29 -24.66 8.98 6.85
CA GLN A 29 -25.63 9.94 7.40
C GLN A 29 -25.32 10.32 8.86
N VAL A 30 -24.06 10.16 9.28
CA VAL A 30 -23.61 10.50 10.63
C VAL A 30 -23.51 12.02 10.81
N SER A 31 -23.71 12.49 12.03
CA SER A 31 -23.71 13.94 12.34
C SER A 31 -22.35 14.61 12.16
N TYR A 32 -21.27 13.83 12.19
CA TYR A 32 -19.88 14.30 12.07
C TYR A 32 -19.28 14.02 10.69
N ARG A 33 -20.11 13.73 9.68
CA ARG A 33 -19.65 13.47 8.31
C ARG A 33 -18.81 14.61 7.76
N SER A 34 -17.98 14.31 6.77
CA SER A 34 -17.17 15.26 6.04
C SER A 34 -17.99 16.45 5.55
N ARG A 35 -17.44 17.64 5.78
CA ARG A 35 -17.95 18.91 5.24
C ARG A 35 -17.33 19.26 3.89
N HIS A 36 -16.36 18.46 3.44
CA HIS A 36 -15.65 18.63 2.18
C HIS A 36 -16.23 17.67 1.15
N LYS A 37 -16.93 18.21 0.15
CA LYS A 37 -17.53 17.41 -0.92
C LYS A 37 -16.45 16.60 -1.65
N GLY A 38 -16.70 15.31 -1.85
CA GLY A 38 -15.78 14.40 -2.52
C GLY A 38 -14.55 14.00 -1.69
N VAL A 39 -14.52 14.25 -0.39
CA VAL A 39 -13.42 13.87 0.50
C VAL A 39 -13.95 13.15 1.74
N MET A 40 -13.34 12.02 2.10
CA MET A 40 -13.73 11.18 3.25
C MET A 40 -12.49 10.54 3.88
N HIS A 41 -12.44 10.47 5.22
CA HIS A 41 -11.51 9.57 5.92
C HIS A 41 -12.01 8.13 5.85
N ALA A 42 -11.94 7.52 4.66
CA ALA A 42 -12.43 6.16 4.44
C ALA A 42 -11.46 5.07 4.92
N CYS A 43 -10.23 5.44 5.31
CA CYS A 43 -9.19 4.55 5.82
C CYS A 43 -8.96 4.68 7.35
N GLY A 44 -9.73 5.55 8.03
CA GLY A 44 -9.66 5.69 9.50
C GLY A 44 -8.52 6.55 10.04
N HIS A 45 -7.81 7.30 9.19
CA HIS A 45 -6.67 8.17 9.59
C HIS A 45 -7.08 9.28 10.57
N ASP A 46 -8.34 9.71 10.54
CA ASP A 46 -8.93 10.57 11.57
C ASP A 46 -8.93 9.89 12.95
N GLY A 47 -9.29 8.62 13.00
CA GLY A 47 -9.18 7.77 14.19
C GLY A 47 -7.73 7.58 14.65
N HIS A 48 -6.79 7.33 13.73
CA HIS A 48 -5.36 7.18 14.06
C HIS A 48 -4.82 8.46 14.71
N THR A 49 -5.10 9.60 14.07
CA THR A 49 -4.71 10.93 14.56
C THR A 49 -5.33 11.22 15.93
N ALA A 50 -6.62 10.92 16.12
CA ALA A 50 -7.29 11.12 17.41
C ALA A 50 -6.67 10.27 18.54
N ILE A 51 -6.36 8.99 18.27
CA ILE A 51 -5.71 8.08 19.24
C ILE A 51 -4.31 8.59 19.58
N ALA A 52 -3.53 9.01 18.59
CA ALA A 52 -2.18 9.54 18.80
C ALA A 52 -2.19 10.85 19.61
N LEU A 53 -3.14 11.76 19.34
CA LEU A 53 -3.32 12.97 20.14
C LEU A 53 -3.72 12.67 21.58
N GLY A 54 -4.64 11.73 21.80
CA GLY A 54 -5.03 11.27 23.14
C GLY A 54 -3.86 10.67 23.90
N THR A 55 -3.06 9.84 23.22
CA THR A 55 -1.83 9.24 23.77
C THR A 55 -0.80 10.31 24.14
N ALA A 56 -0.58 11.29 23.24
CA ALA A 56 0.32 12.41 23.49
C ALA A 56 -0.11 13.23 24.71
N TYR A 57 -1.41 13.52 24.82
CA TYR A 57 -1.98 14.22 25.95
C TYR A 57 -1.77 13.45 27.26
N TYR A 58 -2.09 12.15 27.27
CA TYR A 58 -1.92 11.31 28.45
C TYR A 58 -0.46 11.25 28.90
N LEU A 59 0.47 10.94 28.00
CA LEU A 59 1.90 10.85 28.32
C LEU A 59 2.45 12.17 28.85
N ASN A 60 1.99 13.31 28.32
CA ASN A 60 2.42 14.62 28.79
C ASN A 60 1.96 14.92 30.23
N GLN A 61 0.83 14.37 30.67
CA GLN A 61 0.35 14.49 32.06
C GLN A 61 1.03 13.49 33.02
N HIS A 62 1.73 12.48 32.48
CA HIS A 62 2.32 11.37 33.23
C HIS A 62 3.83 11.27 32.98
N ARG A 63 4.50 12.42 32.78
CA ARG A 63 5.93 12.46 32.44
C ARG A 63 6.80 11.85 33.54
N GLN A 64 6.37 11.90 34.80
CA GLN A 64 7.03 11.30 35.94
C GLN A 64 7.05 9.76 35.94
N ASP A 65 6.21 9.11 35.12
CA ASP A 65 6.02 7.66 35.17
C ASP A 65 6.99 6.90 34.25
N PHE A 66 7.71 7.59 33.36
CA PHE A 66 8.62 6.98 32.38
C PHE A 66 9.92 7.76 32.18
N SER A 67 10.96 7.05 31.72
CA SER A 67 12.27 7.59 31.30
C SER A 67 12.35 7.71 29.78
N GLY A 68 13.36 8.40 29.26
CA GLY A 68 13.55 8.57 27.82
C GLY A 68 12.54 9.53 27.20
N GLY A 69 12.06 9.23 25.99
CA GLY A 69 11.01 10.04 25.40
C GLY A 69 10.23 9.42 24.25
N VAL A 70 9.14 10.11 23.88
CA VAL A 70 8.18 9.65 22.88
C VAL A 70 7.99 10.71 21.80
N LYS A 71 8.32 10.36 20.56
CA LYS A 71 8.08 11.19 19.37
C LYS A 71 6.76 10.79 18.74
N ILE A 72 5.76 11.66 18.83
CA ILE A 72 4.51 11.52 18.08
C ILE A 72 4.72 12.09 16.69
N ILE A 73 4.54 11.27 15.66
CA ILE A 73 4.80 11.56 14.26
C ILE A 73 3.46 11.56 13.53
N PHE A 74 2.98 12.74 13.15
CA PHE A 74 1.79 12.91 12.32
C PHE A 74 2.21 12.98 10.86
N GLN A 75 1.87 11.95 10.10
CA GLN A 75 2.37 11.76 8.74
C GLN A 75 1.29 12.11 7.70
N PRO A 76 1.53 13.05 6.78
CA PRO A 76 0.64 13.27 5.65
C PRO A 76 0.80 12.17 4.57
N ALA A 77 -0.13 12.16 3.62
CA ALA A 77 0.04 11.58 2.28
C ALA A 77 0.43 10.09 2.22
N GLU A 78 -0.02 9.27 3.18
CA GLU A 78 0.15 7.82 3.13
C GLU A 78 -0.50 7.23 1.86
N GLU A 79 -1.72 7.68 1.54
CA GLU A 79 -2.54 7.21 0.41
C GLU A 79 -1.99 7.66 -0.96
N GLY A 80 -0.93 8.45 -0.96
CA GLY A 80 -0.21 8.91 -2.14
C GLY A 80 0.07 10.42 -2.12
N PRO A 81 1.27 10.85 -2.57
CA PRO A 81 2.34 10.07 -3.20
C PRO A 81 3.30 9.34 -2.23
N GLY A 82 2.99 9.28 -0.93
CA GLY A 82 3.84 8.72 0.14
C GLY A 82 4.48 9.83 0.97
N GLY A 83 4.27 9.81 2.29
CA GLY A 83 4.74 10.83 3.22
C GLY A 83 5.86 10.38 4.15
N ALA A 84 5.97 9.08 4.41
CA ALA A 84 7.00 8.54 5.30
C ALA A 84 8.41 8.91 4.82
N LYS A 85 8.76 8.56 3.57
CA LYS A 85 10.09 8.78 3.02
C LYS A 85 10.53 10.26 3.03
N PRO A 86 9.74 11.23 2.53
CA PRO A 86 10.09 12.65 2.66
C PRO A 86 10.30 13.11 4.09
N MET A 87 9.51 12.61 5.05
CA MET A 87 9.68 12.97 6.46
C MET A 87 10.96 12.37 7.06
N ILE A 88 11.31 11.13 6.69
CA ILE A 88 12.58 10.49 7.07
C ILE A 88 13.75 11.28 6.51
N GLU A 89 13.72 11.66 5.23
CA GLU A 89 14.75 12.48 4.57
C GLU A 89 14.88 13.87 5.22
N ALA A 90 13.78 14.43 5.73
CA ALA A 90 13.77 15.67 6.50
C ALA A 90 14.27 15.50 7.96
N GLY A 91 14.59 14.27 8.38
CA GLY A 91 15.19 13.97 9.68
C GLY A 91 14.18 13.75 10.81
N VAL A 92 12.93 13.36 10.53
CA VAL A 92 11.92 13.12 11.59
C VAL A 92 12.38 12.06 12.62
N LEU A 93 13.12 11.06 12.15
CA LEU A 93 13.69 10.00 12.98
C LEU A 93 14.95 10.42 13.73
N GLU A 94 15.52 11.59 13.40
CA GLU A 94 16.77 12.10 13.96
C GLU A 94 16.53 13.19 15.02
N ASN A 95 17.57 13.51 15.79
CA ASN A 95 17.60 14.64 16.74
C ASN A 95 16.39 14.73 17.71
N PRO A 96 16.22 13.79 18.67
CA PRO A 96 17.08 12.63 18.94
C PRO A 96 16.76 11.44 18.02
N ALA A 97 17.72 10.52 17.82
CA ALA A 97 17.48 9.30 17.08
C ALA A 97 16.32 8.48 17.70
N VAL A 98 15.48 7.89 16.86
CA VAL A 98 14.40 6.96 17.27
C VAL A 98 14.97 5.55 17.38
N ASP A 99 14.85 4.92 18.55
CA ASP A 99 15.34 3.55 18.80
C ASP A 99 14.36 2.48 18.32
N ALA A 100 13.06 2.76 18.40
CA ALA A 100 11.99 1.90 17.92
C ALA A 100 10.80 2.76 17.49
N ILE A 101 10.03 2.29 16.52
CA ILE A 101 8.82 2.96 16.07
C ILE A 101 7.66 1.97 16.04
N ILE A 102 6.49 2.44 16.47
CA ILE A 102 5.22 1.69 16.38
C ILE A 102 4.19 2.53 15.63
N GLY A 103 3.35 1.84 14.88
CA GLY A 103 2.15 2.38 14.24
C GLY A 103 0.97 1.44 14.52
N LEU A 104 -0.24 1.96 14.33
CA LEU A 104 -1.45 1.15 14.34
C LEU A 104 -2.31 1.57 13.16
N HIS A 105 -3.12 0.64 12.69
CA HIS A 105 -4.14 0.91 11.69
C HIS A 105 -5.47 0.33 12.17
N LEU A 106 -6.51 1.15 12.18
CA LEU A 106 -7.89 0.71 12.41
C LEU A 106 -8.32 -0.10 11.19
N TRP A 107 -8.76 -1.33 11.42
CA TRP A 107 -9.07 -2.25 10.33
C TRP A 107 -10.53 -2.66 10.38
N ASN A 108 -11.33 -2.19 9.43
CA ASN A 108 -12.79 -2.38 9.43
C ASN A 108 -13.22 -3.85 9.27
N ASP A 109 -12.37 -4.70 8.69
CA ASP A 109 -12.69 -6.13 8.52
C ASP A 109 -12.50 -6.96 9.80
N LEU A 110 -11.86 -6.40 10.82
CA LEU A 110 -11.59 -7.10 12.08
C LEU A 110 -12.66 -6.77 13.13
N PRO A 111 -13.08 -7.76 13.95
CA PRO A 111 -14.00 -7.51 15.06
C PRO A 111 -13.46 -6.46 16.04
N ILE A 112 -14.34 -5.59 16.55
CA ILE A 112 -13.97 -4.65 17.61
C ILE A 112 -13.43 -5.43 18.82
N GLY A 113 -12.34 -4.91 19.40
CA GLY A 113 -11.65 -5.56 20.52
C GLY A 113 -10.61 -6.60 20.09
N SER A 114 -10.34 -6.75 18.79
CA SER A 114 -9.25 -7.57 18.27
C SER A 114 -8.05 -6.73 17.82
N ALA A 115 -6.88 -7.38 17.78
CA ALA A 115 -5.64 -6.79 17.29
C ALA A 115 -4.88 -7.84 16.46
N ALA A 116 -4.56 -7.49 15.22
CA ALA A 116 -3.66 -8.28 14.39
C ALA A 116 -2.21 -7.85 14.63
N ILE A 117 -1.40 -8.75 15.18
CA ILE A 117 -0.01 -8.48 15.55
C ILE A 117 0.82 -9.70 15.18
N LYS A 118 1.69 -9.55 14.19
CA LYS A 118 2.47 -10.65 13.60
C LYS A 118 3.91 -10.20 13.31
N PRO A 119 4.94 -10.98 13.68
CA PRO A 119 6.32 -10.66 13.35
C PRO A 119 6.61 -11.00 11.88
N GLY A 120 7.60 -10.30 11.29
CA GLY A 120 7.95 -10.47 9.88
C GLY A 120 6.94 -9.80 8.95
N ALA A 121 6.81 -10.32 7.73
CA ALA A 121 5.96 -9.73 6.70
C ALA A 121 4.48 -9.66 7.13
N PHE A 122 3.91 -8.45 7.12
CA PHE A 122 2.56 -8.16 7.58
C PHE A 122 1.69 -7.48 6.50
N MET A 123 2.23 -6.48 5.80
CA MET A 123 1.59 -5.82 4.66
C MET A 123 2.50 -5.90 3.43
N ALA A 124 1.90 -6.04 2.25
CA ALA A 124 2.63 -6.31 1.02
C ALA A 124 3.31 -5.06 0.47
N ALA A 125 4.40 -5.29 -0.25
CA ALA A 125 4.98 -4.30 -1.14
C ALA A 125 4.02 -3.98 -2.29
N ILE A 126 4.21 -2.80 -2.89
CA ILE A 126 3.51 -2.37 -4.10
C ILE A 126 4.52 -1.96 -5.17
N SER A 127 4.33 -2.51 -6.37
CA SER A 127 4.86 -1.95 -7.61
C SER A 127 3.71 -1.56 -8.53
N VAL A 128 3.97 -0.63 -9.45
CA VAL A 128 3.04 -0.24 -10.51
C VAL A 128 3.72 -0.35 -11.86
N PHE A 129 2.94 -0.64 -12.89
CA PHE A 129 3.44 -0.67 -14.25
C PHE A 129 2.50 0.06 -15.20
N ASN A 130 3.10 0.62 -16.26
CA ASN A 130 2.43 1.27 -17.37
C ASN A 130 2.89 0.62 -18.68
N CYS A 131 1.95 0.32 -19.55
CA CYS A 131 2.21 -0.20 -20.89
C CYS A 131 1.39 0.58 -21.91
N THR A 132 2.03 1.00 -23.00
CA THR A 132 1.34 1.54 -24.18
C THR A 132 1.61 0.63 -25.36
N ILE A 133 0.57 -0.01 -25.89
CA ILE A 133 0.61 -0.79 -27.12
C ILE A 133 0.43 0.18 -28.29
N LEU A 134 1.28 0.02 -29.30
CA LEU A 134 1.36 0.85 -30.50
C LEU A 134 1.11 -0.04 -31.73
N GLY A 135 -0.14 -0.03 -32.21
CA GLY A 135 -0.57 -0.69 -33.43
C GLY A 135 -0.68 0.29 -34.60
N GLN A 136 -1.72 0.11 -35.42
CA GLN A 136 -2.00 0.90 -36.59
C GLN A 136 -3.51 0.97 -36.80
N GLY A 137 -4.07 2.17 -36.69
CA GLY A 137 -5.52 2.38 -36.82
C GLY A 137 -6.00 2.38 -38.27
N GLY A 138 -7.32 2.42 -38.44
CA GLY A 138 -7.93 2.45 -39.77
C GLY A 138 -9.45 2.33 -39.72
N HIS A 139 -10.05 2.19 -40.90
CA HIS A 139 -11.51 2.01 -41.01
C HIS A 139 -11.91 0.63 -40.49
N ALA A 140 -12.93 0.53 -39.62
CA ALA A 140 -13.32 -0.74 -38.99
C ALA A 140 -13.76 -1.83 -39.99
N ALA A 141 -14.22 -1.45 -41.19
CA ALA A 141 -14.54 -2.40 -42.26
C ALA A 141 -13.33 -2.92 -43.06
N LEU A 142 -12.11 -2.42 -42.78
CA LEU A 142 -10.88 -2.80 -43.48
C LEU A 142 -9.79 -3.29 -42.49
N PRO A 143 -10.07 -4.27 -41.62
CA PRO A 143 -9.15 -4.68 -40.55
C PRO A 143 -7.81 -5.25 -41.07
N HIS A 144 -7.80 -5.82 -42.27
CA HIS A 144 -6.59 -6.35 -42.92
C HIS A 144 -5.53 -5.28 -43.25
N GLN A 145 -5.86 -3.99 -43.09
CA GLN A 145 -4.94 -2.85 -43.29
C GLN A 145 -4.46 -2.24 -41.96
N THR A 146 -4.75 -2.91 -40.83
CA THR A 146 -4.59 -2.36 -39.48
C THR A 146 -3.89 -3.33 -38.55
N ILE A 147 -3.42 -2.82 -37.41
CA ILE A 147 -2.93 -3.59 -36.27
C ILE A 147 -3.75 -3.12 -35.06
N ASP A 148 -4.75 -3.92 -34.70
CA ASP A 148 -5.80 -3.52 -33.75
C ASP A 148 -5.32 -3.56 -32.29
N SER A 149 -5.11 -2.38 -31.70
CA SER A 149 -4.61 -2.26 -30.33
C SER A 149 -5.63 -2.70 -29.27
N VAL A 150 -6.94 -2.65 -29.57
CA VAL A 150 -7.97 -3.16 -28.66
C VAL A 150 -7.83 -4.67 -28.53
N VAL A 151 -7.74 -5.37 -29.66
CA VAL A 151 -7.59 -6.83 -29.67
C VAL A 151 -6.29 -7.27 -28.98
N ILE A 152 -5.19 -6.59 -29.25
CA ILE A 152 -3.88 -6.89 -28.63
C ILE A 152 -3.96 -6.67 -27.11
N SER A 153 -4.54 -5.55 -26.66
CA SER A 153 -4.66 -5.25 -25.22
C SER A 153 -5.48 -6.29 -24.47
N ALA A 154 -6.56 -6.80 -25.07
CA ALA A 154 -7.38 -7.86 -24.48
C ALA A 154 -6.58 -9.17 -24.34
N GLN A 155 -5.76 -9.51 -25.33
CA GLN A 155 -4.88 -10.68 -25.25
C GLN A 155 -3.82 -10.52 -24.16
N VAL A 156 -3.20 -9.34 -24.06
CA VAL A 156 -2.25 -9.02 -23.00
C VAL A 156 -2.89 -9.18 -21.62
N VAL A 157 -4.02 -8.51 -21.36
CA VAL A 157 -4.73 -8.58 -20.07
C VAL A 157 -5.03 -10.02 -19.67
N ASN A 158 -5.53 -10.84 -20.61
CA ASN A 158 -5.81 -12.25 -20.35
C ASN A 158 -4.54 -13.06 -20.05
N ALA A 159 -3.47 -12.84 -20.82
CA ALA A 159 -2.23 -13.58 -20.64
C ALA A 159 -1.49 -13.21 -19.35
N LEU A 160 -1.58 -11.96 -18.89
CA LEU A 160 -0.97 -11.53 -17.63
C LEU A 160 -1.50 -12.32 -16.42
N GLN A 161 -2.75 -12.82 -16.47
CA GLN A 161 -3.33 -13.65 -15.40
C GLN A 161 -2.60 -15.00 -15.25
N THR A 162 -1.88 -15.44 -16.29
CA THR A 162 -1.10 -16.69 -16.25
C THR A 162 0.18 -16.56 -15.43
N ILE A 163 0.66 -15.34 -15.17
CA ILE A 163 1.90 -15.12 -14.40
C ILE A 163 1.70 -15.59 -12.96
N VAL A 164 0.71 -15.03 -12.25
CA VAL A 164 0.41 -15.48 -10.88
C VAL A 164 -0.02 -16.94 -10.87
N SER A 165 -0.92 -17.33 -11.78
CA SER A 165 -1.48 -18.68 -11.71
C SER A 165 -0.50 -19.78 -12.09
N ARG A 166 0.49 -19.56 -12.97
CA ARG A 166 1.38 -20.61 -13.54
C ARG A 166 2.88 -20.37 -13.33
N ASN A 167 3.32 -19.16 -13.00
CA ASN A 167 4.76 -18.87 -12.80
C ASN A 167 5.14 -18.65 -11.33
N ILE A 168 4.21 -18.23 -10.47
CA ILE A 168 4.49 -18.01 -9.05
C ILE A 168 4.30 -19.31 -8.27
N ASN A 169 5.20 -19.55 -7.30
CA ASN A 169 5.06 -20.67 -6.38
C ASN A 169 3.72 -20.54 -5.64
N PRO A 170 2.88 -21.59 -5.58
CA PRO A 170 1.61 -21.55 -4.85
C PRO A 170 1.72 -21.19 -3.36
N LEU A 171 2.91 -21.29 -2.76
CA LEU A 171 3.18 -20.87 -1.38
C LEU A 171 3.60 -19.40 -1.25
N ASP A 172 3.93 -18.73 -2.36
CA ASP A 172 4.21 -17.30 -2.39
C ASP A 172 2.94 -16.51 -2.69
N SER A 173 2.81 -15.33 -2.09
CA SER A 173 1.69 -14.43 -2.36
C SER A 173 2.05 -13.40 -3.44
N ALA A 174 1.20 -13.30 -4.45
CA ALA A 174 1.29 -12.28 -5.48
C ALA A 174 -0.10 -11.91 -6.02
N VAL A 175 -0.33 -10.64 -6.30
CA VAL A 175 -1.50 -10.15 -7.04
C VAL A 175 -1.02 -9.24 -8.16
N ILE A 176 -1.58 -9.42 -9.35
CA ILE A 176 -1.48 -8.48 -10.46
C ILE A 176 -2.89 -7.98 -10.75
N SER A 177 -3.10 -6.67 -10.66
CA SER A 177 -4.38 -6.05 -10.95
C SER A 177 -4.24 -5.05 -12.08
N ILE A 178 -5.10 -5.14 -13.09
CA ILE A 178 -5.21 -4.13 -14.14
C ILE A 178 -6.21 -3.09 -13.66
N GLY A 179 -5.71 -1.90 -13.31
CA GLY A 179 -6.53 -0.80 -12.80
C GLY A 179 -7.08 0.08 -13.91
N GLU A 180 -6.36 0.19 -15.03
CA GLU A 180 -6.73 1.07 -16.13
C GLU A 180 -6.52 0.37 -17.49
N LEU A 181 -7.50 0.53 -18.37
CA LEU A 181 -7.43 0.13 -19.78
C LEU A 181 -8.15 1.17 -20.63
N HIS A 182 -7.42 1.82 -21.52
CA HIS A 182 -7.97 2.83 -22.44
C HIS A 182 -7.55 2.55 -23.88
N ALA A 183 -8.53 2.43 -24.78
CA ALA A 183 -8.28 2.22 -26.21
C ALA A 183 -9.49 2.66 -27.04
N GLY A 184 -9.21 3.23 -28.23
CA GLY A 184 -10.24 3.64 -29.19
C GLY A 184 -10.98 4.94 -28.80
N THR A 185 -11.62 5.53 -29.81
CA THR A 185 -12.39 6.79 -29.65
C THR A 185 -13.74 6.78 -30.38
N LYS A 186 -13.92 5.92 -31.38
CA LYS A 186 -15.14 5.79 -32.19
C LYS A 186 -15.39 4.33 -32.56
N MET A 187 -16.66 3.94 -32.65
CA MET A 187 -17.07 2.56 -32.96
C MET A 187 -16.71 2.06 -34.37
N ASN A 188 -16.44 2.97 -35.32
CA ASN A 188 -16.13 2.63 -36.71
C ASN A 188 -14.65 2.86 -37.09
N VAL A 189 -13.79 3.06 -36.09
CA VAL A 189 -12.34 3.27 -36.26
C VAL A 189 -11.60 2.26 -35.38
N ILE A 190 -10.70 1.48 -36.00
CA ILE A 190 -9.79 0.57 -35.27
C ILE A 190 -8.74 1.42 -34.55
N ALA A 191 -8.50 1.12 -33.28
CA ALA A 191 -7.58 1.87 -32.44
C ALA A 191 -6.11 1.58 -32.81
N ASP A 192 -5.34 2.64 -32.98
CA ASP A 192 -3.89 2.58 -33.18
C ASP A 192 -3.10 2.45 -31.88
N THR A 193 -3.71 2.73 -30.73
CA THR A 193 -3.06 2.74 -29.42
C THR A 193 -3.96 2.16 -28.34
N ALA A 194 -3.37 1.45 -27.37
CA ALA A 194 -4.02 1.06 -26.13
C ALA A 194 -3.09 1.27 -24.92
N ARG A 195 -3.57 1.94 -23.87
CA ARG A 195 -2.86 2.14 -22.61
C ARG A 195 -3.39 1.19 -21.54
N ILE A 196 -2.49 0.48 -20.88
CA ILE A 196 -2.75 -0.44 -19.77
C ILE A 196 -1.93 0.04 -18.58
N ALA A 197 -2.55 0.18 -17.41
CA ALA A 197 -1.83 0.41 -16.17
C ALA A 197 -2.34 -0.53 -15.08
N GLY A 198 -1.44 -0.94 -14.20
CA GLY A 198 -1.75 -1.90 -13.16
C GLY A 198 -0.80 -1.84 -11.99
N SER A 199 -1.16 -2.61 -10.96
CA SER A 199 -0.39 -2.73 -9.74
C SER A 199 -0.07 -4.19 -9.43
N ILE A 200 1.05 -4.39 -8.74
CA ILE A 200 1.56 -5.68 -8.32
C ILE A 200 1.71 -5.64 -6.79
N ARG A 201 1.17 -6.64 -6.09
CA ARG A 201 1.36 -6.83 -4.64
C ARG A 201 2.18 -8.08 -4.40
N TYR A 202 3.14 -8.02 -3.49
CA TYR A 202 4.07 -9.11 -3.19
C TYR A 202 4.74 -8.93 -1.83
N PHE A 203 5.29 -10.00 -1.24
CA PHE A 203 6.13 -9.90 -0.03
C PHE A 203 7.62 -10.11 -0.29
N ASN A 204 7.98 -10.77 -1.38
CA ASN A 204 9.35 -11.22 -1.65
C ASN A 204 9.92 -10.53 -2.91
N ASP A 205 11.14 -10.02 -2.81
CA ASP A 205 11.85 -9.38 -3.92
C ASP A 205 12.09 -10.31 -5.13
N ASP A 206 12.25 -11.63 -4.91
CA ASP A 206 12.43 -12.57 -6.02
C ASP A 206 11.12 -12.79 -6.80
N VAL A 207 9.98 -12.70 -6.12
CA VAL A 207 8.65 -12.75 -6.75
C VAL A 207 8.45 -11.55 -7.68
N ILE A 208 8.74 -10.33 -7.24
CA ILE A 208 8.58 -9.15 -8.10
C ILE A 208 9.54 -9.15 -9.29
N LYS A 209 10.80 -9.57 -9.10
CA LYS A 209 11.77 -9.68 -10.22
C LYS A 209 11.23 -10.62 -11.30
N LEU A 210 10.67 -11.76 -10.90
CA LEU A 210 10.06 -12.70 -11.82
C LEU A 210 8.82 -12.10 -12.49
N ILE A 211 7.92 -11.48 -11.72
CA ILE A 211 6.69 -10.89 -12.26
C ILE A 211 7.01 -9.81 -13.29
N GLU A 212 7.89 -8.87 -12.96
CA GLU A 212 8.28 -7.78 -13.86
C GLU A 212 8.82 -8.32 -15.18
N GLN A 213 9.76 -9.28 -15.11
CA GLN A 213 10.31 -9.94 -16.29
C GLN A 213 9.21 -10.65 -17.10
N ARG A 214 8.28 -11.35 -16.45
CA ARG A 214 7.22 -12.10 -17.12
C ARG A 214 6.16 -11.20 -17.75
N ILE A 215 5.84 -10.06 -17.11
CA ILE A 215 4.92 -9.07 -17.67
C ILE A 215 5.48 -8.58 -19.01
N GLU A 216 6.75 -8.13 -19.03
CA GLU A 216 7.36 -7.63 -20.25
C GLU A 216 7.45 -8.71 -21.34
N GLN A 217 7.85 -9.94 -20.99
CA GLN A 217 7.90 -11.05 -21.94
C GLN A 217 6.54 -11.37 -22.57
N VAL A 218 5.46 -11.33 -21.78
CA VAL A 218 4.10 -11.56 -22.27
C VAL A 218 3.66 -10.44 -23.22
N ILE A 219 3.91 -9.18 -22.84
CA ILE A 219 3.59 -8.02 -23.68
C ILE A 219 4.35 -8.09 -25.00
N ASP A 220 5.67 -8.32 -24.96
CA ASP A 220 6.53 -8.42 -26.14
C ASP A 220 6.08 -9.56 -27.06
N GLY A 221 5.86 -10.75 -26.52
CA GLY A 221 5.46 -11.91 -27.30
C GLY A 221 4.14 -11.70 -28.03
N ILE A 222 3.14 -11.11 -27.37
CA ILE A 222 1.84 -10.82 -27.97
C ILE A 222 1.97 -9.70 -29.00
N CYS A 223 2.65 -8.59 -28.67
CA CYS A 223 2.83 -7.49 -29.61
C CYS A 223 3.54 -7.96 -30.90
N ARG A 224 4.61 -8.75 -30.77
CA ARG A 224 5.34 -9.34 -31.91
C ARG A 224 4.45 -10.24 -32.77
N ALA A 225 3.60 -11.06 -32.16
CA ALA A 225 2.69 -11.94 -32.88
C ALA A 225 1.70 -11.17 -33.78
N HIS A 226 1.37 -9.92 -33.42
CA HIS A 226 0.48 -9.03 -34.17
C HIS A 226 1.22 -7.96 -34.99
N GLY A 227 2.56 -7.89 -34.93
CA GLY A 227 3.35 -6.85 -35.59
C GLY A 227 3.29 -5.47 -34.92
N ALA A 228 2.80 -5.38 -33.69
CA ALA A 228 2.74 -4.14 -32.91
C ALA A 228 4.05 -3.85 -32.17
N LYS A 229 4.22 -2.61 -31.73
CA LYS A 229 5.26 -2.17 -30.79
C LYS A 229 4.64 -1.87 -29.44
N TYR A 230 5.47 -1.69 -28.41
CA TYR A 230 5.01 -1.26 -27.11
C TYR A 230 6.05 -0.41 -26.39
N THR A 231 5.61 0.36 -25.40
CA THR A 231 6.45 0.91 -24.33
C THR A 231 6.02 0.27 -23.02
N PHE A 232 6.96 -0.03 -22.14
CA PHE A 232 6.70 -0.62 -20.84
C PHE A 232 7.59 0.00 -19.77
N GLU A 233 6.99 0.35 -18.64
CA GLU A 233 7.68 0.87 -17.47
C GLU A 233 7.10 0.21 -16.22
N CYS A 234 7.98 -0.21 -15.31
CA CYS A 234 7.61 -0.77 -14.01
C CYS A 234 8.40 -0.03 -12.93
N SER A 235 7.74 0.27 -11.82
CA SER A 235 8.37 0.98 -10.70
C SER A 235 7.90 0.42 -9.37
N LYS A 236 8.84 0.29 -8.42
CA LYS A 236 8.54 -0.04 -7.03
C LYS A 236 8.08 1.22 -6.30
N ILE A 237 6.99 1.11 -5.55
CA ILE A 237 6.41 2.21 -4.79
C ILE A 237 6.79 2.07 -3.32
N TYR A 238 6.28 1.03 -2.62
CA TYR A 238 6.58 0.76 -1.22
C TYR A 238 7.17 -0.66 -1.04
N PRO A 239 8.16 -0.84 -0.16
CA PRO A 239 8.62 -2.18 0.25
C PRO A 239 7.55 -2.91 1.08
N PRO A 240 7.73 -4.21 1.37
CA PRO A 240 6.82 -4.89 2.28
C PRO A 240 7.00 -4.37 3.71
N LEU A 241 5.89 -4.22 4.45
CA LEU A 241 5.94 -3.89 5.86
C LEU A 241 6.32 -5.15 6.64
N VAL A 242 7.52 -5.13 7.23
CA VAL A 242 8.09 -6.25 8.00
C VAL A 242 8.23 -5.80 9.44
N ASN A 243 7.40 -6.39 10.31
CA ASN A 243 7.46 -6.09 11.75
C ASN A 243 8.68 -6.73 12.39
N ASP A 244 9.41 -5.96 13.19
CA ASP A 244 10.52 -6.45 14.00
C ASP A 244 10.03 -7.48 15.04
N PRO A 245 10.65 -8.67 15.16
CA PRO A 245 10.19 -9.71 16.09
C PRO A 245 10.21 -9.31 17.57
N GLU A 246 11.20 -8.52 18.02
CA GLU A 246 11.33 -8.12 19.42
C GLU A 246 10.28 -7.09 19.79
N ILE A 247 10.08 -6.06 18.95
CA ILE A 247 9.04 -5.06 19.15
C ILE A 247 7.65 -5.70 19.07
N THR A 248 7.45 -6.61 18.12
CA THR A 248 6.19 -7.37 18.01
C THR A 248 5.90 -8.14 19.29
N ALA A 249 6.87 -8.89 19.82
CA ALA A 249 6.69 -9.64 21.06
C ALA A 249 6.35 -8.74 22.25
N LEU A 250 6.99 -7.56 22.33
CA LEU A 250 6.69 -6.55 23.35
C LEU A 250 5.24 -6.06 23.22
N VAL A 251 4.81 -5.64 22.04
CA VAL A 251 3.46 -5.13 21.79
C VAL A 251 2.41 -6.21 22.07
N THR A 252 2.62 -7.44 21.59
CA THR A 252 1.75 -8.59 21.87
C THR A 252 1.62 -8.82 23.38
N SER A 253 2.73 -8.78 24.13
CA SER A 253 2.69 -8.99 25.59
C SER A 253 1.82 -7.95 26.32
N LYS A 254 1.78 -6.71 25.83
CA LYS A 254 0.94 -5.64 26.39
C LYS A 254 -0.50 -5.74 25.92
N ALA A 255 -0.71 -6.07 24.64
CA ALA A 255 -2.04 -6.32 24.10
C ALA A 255 -2.75 -7.46 24.85
N SER A 256 -2.04 -8.56 25.18
CA SER A 256 -2.60 -9.68 25.97
C SER A 256 -3.03 -9.31 27.39
N GLN A 257 -2.58 -8.18 27.93
CA GLN A 257 -3.02 -7.69 29.25
C GLN A 257 -4.27 -6.82 29.15
N LEU A 258 -4.56 -6.27 27.98
CA LEU A 258 -5.65 -5.33 27.73
C LEU A 258 -6.84 -5.97 27.02
N ILE A 259 -6.59 -6.94 26.15
CA ILE A 259 -7.61 -7.66 25.39
C ILE A 259 -8.06 -8.87 26.21
N GLU A 260 -9.32 -8.86 26.64
CA GLU A 260 -9.88 -9.88 27.54
C GLU A 260 -9.89 -11.29 26.92
N ASN A 261 -10.15 -11.39 25.62
CA ASN A 261 -10.14 -12.67 24.89
C ASN A 261 -8.81 -12.87 24.16
N PRO A 262 -7.96 -13.83 24.58
CA PRO A 262 -6.70 -14.11 23.90
C PRO A 262 -6.84 -14.46 22.41
N GLU A 263 -7.96 -15.08 22.01
CA GLU A 263 -8.23 -15.41 20.60
C GLU A 263 -8.45 -14.17 19.72
N SER A 264 -8.66 -13.00 20.32
CA SER A 264 -8.76 -11.72 19.62
C SER A 264 -7.40 -11.11 19.27
N ILE A 265 -6.29 -11.78 19.63
CA ILE A 265 -4.95 -11.47 19.12
C ILE A 265 -4.67 -12.37 17.91
N LEU A 266 -4.70 -11.78 16.72
CA LEU A 266 -4.63 -12.50 15.45
C LEU A 266 -3.19 -12.57 14.94
N SER A 267 -2.43 -13.59 15.36
CA SER A 267 -1.02 -13.76 14.98
C SER A 267 -0.80 -14.18 13.53
N GLU A 268 -1.81 -14.79 12.91
CA GLU A 268 -1.73 -15.29 11.54
C GLU A 268 -2.28 -14.31 10.50
N TYR A 269 -2.84 -13.18 10.95
CA TYR A 269 -3.40 -12.19 10.05
C TYR A 269 -2.29 -11.54 9.21
N GLN A 270 -2.55 -11.41 7.91
CA GLN A 270 -1.67 -10.79 6.94
C GLN A 270 -2.54 -10.25 5.80
N THR A 271 -2.17 -9.10 5.22
CA THR A 271 -2.91 -8.48 4.13
C THR A 271 -2.02 -8.14 2.95
N LEU A 272 -2.59 -8.18 1.75
CA LEU A 272 -1.95 -7.67 0.53
C LEU A 272 -2.18 -6.17 0.31
N GLY A 273 -2.81 -5.50 1.29
CA GLY A 273 -2.70 -4.05 1.43
C GLY A 273 -1.23 -3.64 1.57
N SER A 274 -0.93 -2.39 1.24
CA SER A 274 0.41 -1.80 1.32
C SER A 274 0.34 -0.57 2.21
N GLU A 275 1.47 -0.20 2.79
CA GLU A 275 1.56 0.88 3.77
C GLU A 275 2.96 1.49 3.70
N ASP A 276 3.05 2.81 3.69
CA ASP A 276 4.32 3.54 3.57
C ASP A 276 5.10 3.62 4.90
N MET A 277 4.51 3.20 6.02
CA MET A 277 5.21 2.88 7.28
C MET A 277 6.34 1.84 7.10
N SER A 278 6.37 1.14 5.96
CA SER A 278 7.42 0.19 5.59
C SER A 278 8.80 0.81 5.28
N PHE A 279 8.90 2.14 5.14
CA PHE A 279 10.16 2.86 4.86
C PHE A 279 11.12 2.98 6.04
#